data_AF-A0A9P7C077-F1
#
_entry.id   AF-A0A9P7C077-F1
#
_cell.length_a   1.000
_cell.length_b   1.000
_cell.length_c   1.000
_cell.angle_alpha   90.00
_cell.angle_beta   90.00
_cell.angle_gamma   90.00
#
_symmetry.space_group_name_H-M   'P 1'
#
loop_
_entity.id
_entity.type
_entity.pdbx_description
1 polymer ?
#
loop_
_entity_poly.entity_id
_entity_poly.type
_entity_poly.pdbx_seq_one_letter_code
_entity_poly.pdbx_strand_id
1 'polypeptide(L)'
;MNNRNKRKTHTLLSLNGNSLFKISNPSSRKHLIRYIRSKYPTFVALQEIDNSGSDVHHLQLLHQQLCSHQPFWTRYCGILYFDFQYTLTRIPHPEEARCILAKIIYTNDQMAPFYILVVYAPTSSPRDRLEFF
;
A
#
# COMPACT_ATOMS: atom_id res chain seq x y z
N MET A 1 16.30 30.52 -19.56
CA MET A 1 16.08 29.36 -18.66
C MET A 1 14.60 29.08 -18.62
N ASN A 2 14.16 28.00 -19.26
CA ASN A 2 12.74 27.69 -19.46
C ASN A 2 12.30 26.68 -18.39
N ASN A 3 11.88 27.15 -17.22
CA ASN A 3 11.29 26.31 -16.18
C ASN A 3 9.90 25.87 -16.63
N ARG A 4 9.84 24.86 -17.50
CA ARG A 4 8.61 24.11 -17.71
C ARG A 4 8.26 23.48 -16.36
N ASN A 5 7.20 23.97 -15.73
CA ASN A 5 6.48 23.26 -14.67
C ASN A 5 6.09 21.88 -15.20
N LYS A 6 7.00 20.89 -15.06
CA LYS A 6 6.68 19.49 -15.29
C LYS A 6 5.71 19.12 -14.18
N ARG A 7 4.42 19.05 -14.51
CA ARG A 7 3.41 18.48 -13.61
C ARG A 7 3.91 17.08 -13.21
N LYS A 8 4.23 16.89 -11.92
CA LYS A 8 4.57 15.57 -11.39
C LYS A 8 3.25 14.83 -11.22
N THR A 9 3.01 13.84 -12.07
CA THR A 9 1.82 12.98 -11.98
C THR A 9 2.09 11.88 -10.96
N HIS A 10 1.19 11.73 -9.99
CA HIS A 10 1.22 10.64 -9.03
C HIS A 10 0.32 9.52 -9.54
N THR A 11 0.82 8.29 -9.52
CA THR A 11 0.05 7.10 -9.87
C THR A 11 -0.13 6.25 -8.63
N LEU A 12 -1.40 5.96 -8.28
CA LEU A 12 -1.76 5.03 -7.23
C LEU A 12 -2.27 3.74 -7.88
N LEU A 13 -1.56 2.64 -7.64
CA LEU A 13 -2.04 1.31 -8.00
C LEU A 13 -2.70 0.67 -6.78
N SER A 14 -4.01 0.49 -6.83
CA SER A 14 -4.77 -0.21 -5.78
C SER A 14 -5.13 -1.62 -6.25
N LEU A 15 -4.73 -2.64 -5.51
CA LEU A 15 -4.98 -4.04 -5.84
C LEU A 15 -5.44 -4.83 -4.62
N ASN A 16 -6.54 -5.54 -4.79
CA ASN A 16 -6.88 -6.63 -3.91
C ASN A 16 -6.05 -7.86 -4.31
N GLY A 17 -5.29 -8.40 -3.36
CA GLY A 17 -4.41 -9.53 -3.54
C GLY A 17 -5.13 -10.86 -3.71
N ASN A 18 -6.40 -10.99 -3.30
CA ASN A 18 -7.22 -12.20 -3.41
C ASN A 18 -6.43 -13.48 -3.05
N SER A 19 -5.77 -13.49 -1.90
CA SER A 19 -4.92 -14.60 -1.45
C SER A 19 -3.65 -14.89 -2.29
N LEU A 20 -3.33 -14.14 -3.34
CA LEU A 20 -2.14 -14.35 -4.18
C LEU A 20 -0.83 -14.01 -3.47
N PHE A 21 -0.90 -13.26 -2.37
CA PHE A 21 0.24 -13.00 -1.50
C PHE A 21 0.48 -14.10 -0.47
N LYS A 22 -0.39 -15.12 -0.36
CA LYS A 22 -0.21 -16.21 0.63
C LYS A 22 1.13 -16.91 0.49
N ILE A 23 1.68 -17.33 1.63
CA ILE A 23 2.94 -18.09 1.72
C ILE A 23 2.88 -19.36 0.85
N SER A 24 1.72 -20.00 0.78
CA SER A 24 1.50 -21.24 0.04
C SER A 24 1.56 -21.11 -1.48
N ASN A 25 1.60 -19.90 -2.05
CA ASN A 25 1.59 -19.68 -3.51
C ASN A 25 2.72 -18.73 -3.99
N PRO A 26 3.99 -19.14 -3.89
CA PRO A 26 5.14 -18.28 -4.17
C PRO A 26 5.28 -17.88 -5.66
N SER A 27 4.81 -18.71 -6.60
CA SER A 27 4.86 -18.40 -8.04
C SER A 27 3.89 -17.27 -8.41
N SER A 28 2.66 -17.33 -7.88
CA SER A 28 1.66 -16.28 -8.09
C SER A 28 2.09 -14.94 -7.49
N ARG A 29 2.71 -14.98 -6.29
CA ARG A 29 3.30 -13.80 -5.67
C ARG A 29 4.37 -13.14 -6.54
N LYS A 30 5.31 -13.92 -7.10
CA LYS A 30 6.34 -13.39 -8.01
C LYS A 30 5.73 -12.72 -9.25
N HIS A 31 4.71 -13.33 -9.86
CA HIS A 31 4.02 -12.74 -11.01
C HIS A 31 3.31 -11.43 -10.66
N LEU A 32 2.63 -11.38 -9.50
CA LEU A 32 1.95 -10.17 -9.03
C LEU A 32 2.93 -9.04 -8.73
N ILE A 33 4.05 -9.34 -8.06
CA ILE A 33 5.10 -8.34 -7.81
C ILE A 33 5.70 -7.82 -9.12
N ARG A 34 5.96 -8.70 -10.09
CA ARG A 34 6.43 -8.30 -11.42
C ARG A 34 5.42 -7.40 -12.13
N TYR A 35 4.13 -7.72 -12.03
CA TYR A 35 3.05 -6.89 -12.58
C TYR A 35 3.00 -5.51 -11.91
N ILE A 36 3.04 -5.44 -10.58
CA ILE A 36 3.05 -4.18 -9.83
C ILE A 36 4.21 -3.30 -10.30
N ARG A 37 5.42 -3.86 -10.41
CA ARG A 37 6.62 -3.13 -10.83
C ARG A 37 6.54 -2.66 -12.28
N SER A 38 5.95 -3.44 -13.18
CA SER A 38 5.84 -3.05 -14.60
C SER A 38 4.86 -1.91 -14.86
N LYS A 39 4.00 -1.56 -13.88
CA LYS A 39 3.11 -0.40 -13.95
C LYS A 39 3.77 0.91 -13.51
N TYR A 40 4.99 0.86 -12.98
CA TYR A 40 5.71 2.02 -12.45
C TYR A 40 4.85 2.94 -11.56
N PRO A 41 4.13 2.39 -10.55
CA PRO A 41 3.29 3.21 -9.70
C PRO A 41 4.14 4.06 -8.75
N THR A 42 3.66 5.26 -8.42
CA THR A 42 4.26 6.08 -7.34
C THR A 42 3.96 5.45 -5.99
N PHE A 43 2.71 5.08 -5.77
CA PHE A 43 2.20 4.45 -4.56
C PHE A 43 1.46 3.16 -4.91
N VAL A 44 1.55 2.16 -4.04
CA VAL A 44 0.80 0.92 -4.16
C VAL A 44 0.00 0.71 -2.88
N ALA A 45 -1.30 0.52 -3.03
CA ALA A 45 -2.21 0.09 -1.98
C ALA A 45 -2.59 -1.38 -2.23
N LEU A 46 -2.37 -2.23 -1.24
CA LEU A 46 -2.65 -3.66 -1.32
C LEU A 46 -3.70 -4.03 -0.27
N GLN A 47 -4.70 -4.81 -0.65
CA GLN A 47 -5.64 -5.46 0.26
C GLN A 47 -5.49 -6.98 0.18
N GLU A 48 -5.98 -7.73 1.16
CA GLU A 48 -5.89 -9.19 1.25
C GLU A 48 -4.45 -9.73 1.10
N ILE A 49 -3.50 -9.09 1.78
CA ILE A 49 -2.07 -9.43 1.71
C ILE A 49 -1.72 -10.72 2.49
N ASP A 50 -2.51 -11.09 3.49
CA ASP A 50 -2.66 -12.44 4.02
C ASP A 50 -3.80 -12.49 5.08
N ASN A 51 -4.52 -13.61 5.16
CA ASN A 51 -5.51 -13.88 6.21
C ASN A 51 -5.03 -14.95 7.21
N SER A 52 -3.92 -15.66 6.95
CA SER A 52 -3.47 -16.80 7.78
C SER A 52 -2.81 -16.45 9.12
N GLY A 53 -2.70 -15.16 9.44
CA GLY A 53 -2.06 -14.70 10.67
C GLY A 53 -0.79 -13.93 10.32
N SER A 54 -0.66 -12.76 10.92
CA SER A 54 0.37 -11.76 10.66
C SER A 54 1.77 -12.24 11.04
N ASP A 55 2.33 -13.18 10.30
CA ASP A 55 3.73 -13.57 10.48
C ASP A 55 4.60 -12.39 10.03
N VAL A 56 5.29 -11.78 10.99
CA VAL A 56 6.25 -10.70 10.75
C VAL A 56 7.25 -11.09 9.65
N HIS A 57 7.61 -12.38 9.58
CA HIS A 57 8.49 -12.91 8.56
C HIS A 57 7.92 -12.80 7.15
N HIS A 58 6.62 -13.04 6.97
CA HIS A 58 5.94 -12.91 5.67
C HIS A 58 5.91 -11.46 5.19
N LEU A 59 5.58 -10.52 6.07
CA LEU A 59 5.59 -9.09 5.74
C LEU A 59 7.00 -8.58 5.40
N GLN A 60 8.03 -9.08 6.11
CA GLN A 60 9.43 -8.80 5.78
C GLN A 60 9.82 -9.36 4.40
N LEU A 61 9.40 -10.58 4.07
CA LEU A 61 9.63 -11.17 2.76
C LEU A 61 8.95 -10.36 1.65
N LEU A 62 7.70 -9.93 1.85
CA LEU A 62 6.98 -9.07 0.91
C LEU A 62 7.72 -7.75 0.70
N HIS A 63 8.14 -7.10 1.78
CA HIS A 63 8.94 -5.88 1.72
C HIS A 63 10.21 -6.05 0.88
N GLN A 64 10.97 -7.12 1.13
CA GLN A 64 12.20 -7.43 0.37
C GLN A 64 11.92 -7.69 -1.12
N GLN A 65 10.90 -8.48 -1.44
CA GLN A 65 10.58 -8.84 -2.82
C GLN A 65 10.02 -7.65 -3.63
N LEU A 66 9.25 -6.78 -2.97
CA LEU A 66 8.75 -5.55 -3.59
C LEU A 66 9.88 -4.52 -3.76
N CYS A 67 10.93 -4.59 -2.95
CA CYS A 67 12.01 -3.58 -2.91
C CYS A 67 11.44 -2.17 -2.63
N SER A 68 10.41 -2.10 -1.79
CA SER A 68 9.79 -0.83 -1.36
C SER A 68 10.67 -0.10 -0.35
N HIS A 69 10.54 1.22 -0.23
CA HIS A 69 11.32 1.98 0.76
C HIS A 69 10.84 1.76 2.20
N GLN A 70 9.67 2.31 2.54
CA GLN A 70 9.08 2.17 3.87
C GLN A 70 7.61 1.78 3.72
N PRO A 71 7.28 0.48 3.75
CA PRO A 71 5.90 0.05 3.70
C PRO A 71 5.24 0.21 5.07
N PHE A 72 3.95 0.50 5.08
CA PHE A 72 3.10 0.26 6.23
C PHE A 72 2.23 -0.94 5.94
N TRP A 73 2.20 -1.87 6.90
CA TRP A 73 1.40 -3.08 6.83
C TRP A 73 0.46 -3.12 8.02
N THR A 74 -0.71 -3.68 7.78
CA THR A 74 -1.66 -4.11 8.81
C THR A 74 -1.88 -5.60 8.63
N ARG A 75 -2.82 -6.18 9.38
CA ARG A 75 -3.23 -7.56 9.14
C ARG A 75 -3.78 -7.77 7.73
N TYR A 76 -4.57 -6.82 7.21
CA TYR A 76 -5.32 -7.04 5.98
C TYR A 76 -4.85 -6.24 4.77
N CYS A 77 -4.23 -5.08 4.99
CA CYS A 77 -3.82 -4.20 3.92
C CYS A 77 -2.43 -3.63 4.12
N GLY A 78 -1.88 -3.08 3.04
CA GLY A 78 -0.58 -2.44 3.00
C GLY A 78 -0.56 -1.21 2.12
N ILE A 79 0.33 -0.29 2.41
CA ILE A 79 0.69 0.82 1.55
C ILE A 79 2.21 0.90 1.45
N LEU A 80 2.71 1.12 0.24
CA LEU A 80 4.13 1.23 -0.03
C LEU A 80 4.39 2.15 -1.22
N TYR A 81 5.65 2.53 -1.36
CA TYR A 81 6.12 3.43 -2.41
C TYR A 81 7.57 3.07 -2.77
N PHE A 82 7.97 3.47 -3.97
CA PHE A 82 9.28 3.15 -4.54
C PHE A 82 10.20 4.37 -4.71
N ASP A 83 9.65 5.59 -4.69
CA ASP A 83 10.40 6.83 -4.92
C ASP A 83 10.84 7.47 -3.59
N PHE A 84 12.16 7.65 -3.41
CA PHE A 84 12.79 8.25 -2.22
C PHE A 84 12.47 9.74 -2.04
N GLN A 85 11.85 10.39 -3.02
CA GLN A 85 11.39 11.76 -2.91
C GLN A 85 10.13 11.91 -2.03
N TYR A 86 9.57 10.80 -1.55
CA TYR A 86 8.45 10.81 -0.60
C TYR A 86 8.83 10.26 0.76
N THR A 87 8.18 10.81 1.77
CA THR A 87 8.13 10.26 3.12
C THR A 87 6.69 9.96 3.46
N LEU A 88 6.44 8.76 4.00
CA LEU A 88 5.14 8.36 4.52
C LEU A 88 5.18 8.38 6.05
N THR A 89 4.15 8.95 6.66
CA THR A 89 3.92 8.86 8.10
C THR A 89 2.54 8.28 8.34
N ARG A 90 2.47 7.15 9.06
CA ARG A 90 1.21 6.56 9.47
C ARG A 90 0.55 7.43 10.53
N ILE A 91 -0.73 7.72 10.32
CA ILE A 91 -1.58 8.39 11.30
C ILE A 91 -2.38 7.29 12.01
N PRO A 92 -2.34 7.22 13.36
CA PRO A 92 -3.16 6.28 14.13
C PRO A 92 -4.65 6.46 13.82
N HIS A 93 -5.38 5.34 13.74
CA HIS A 93 -6.81 5.32 13.44
C HIS A 93 -7.46 4.14 14.16
N PRO A 94 -8.68 4.24 14.73
CA PRO A 94 -9.30 3.16 15.52
C PRO A 94 -9.30 1.79 14.81
N GLU A 95 -9.61 1.78 13.52
CA GLU A 95 -9.64 0.58 12.66
C GLU A 95 -8.24 0.13 12.16
N GLU A 96 -7.23 0.09 13.04
CA GLU A 96 -5.82 -0.13 12.67
C GLU A 96 -5.55 -1.42 11.90
N ALA A 97 -6.38 -2.45 12.04
CA ALA A 97 -6.19 -3.72 11.36
C ALA A 97 -6.63 -3.66 9.88
N ARG A 98 -7.63 -2.82 9.56
CA ARG A 98 -8.33 -2.76 8.28
C ARG A 98 -8.10 -1.46 7.51
N CYS A 99 -7.54 -0.46 8.18
CA CYS A 99 -7.27 0.85 7.62
C CYS A 99 -5.81 1.27 7.81
N ILE A 100 -5.25 1.90 6.79
CA ILE A 100 -4.01 2.66 6.89
C ILE A 100 -4.27 4.07 6.41
N LEU A 101 -4.21 5.03 7.32
CA LEU A 101 -4.12 6.44 6.97
C LEU A 101 -2.65 6.85 6.96
N ALA A 102 -2.16 7.33 5.82
CA ALA A 102 -0.79 7.81 5.66
C ALA A 102 -0.78 9.25 5.18
N LYS A 103 -0.01 10.10 5.86
CA LYS A 103 0.38 11.41 5.35
C LYS A 103 1.59 11.25 4.43
N ILE A 104 1.50 11.83 3.25
CA ILE A 104 2.57 11.86 2.24
C ILE A 104 3.18 13.25 2.22
N ILE A 105 4.50 13.32 2.37
CA ILE A 105 5.27 14.56 2.27
C ILE A 105 6.34 14.37 1.19
N TYR A 106 6.54 15.41 0.40
CA TYR A 106 7.62 15.46 -0.58
C TYR A 106 8.88 16.04 0.06
N THR A 107 10.05 15.43 -0.13
CA THR A 107 11.27 15.74 0.64
C THR A 107 11.87 17.13 0.45
N ASN A 108 11.44 17.89 -0.57
CA ASN A 108 11.94 19.23 -0.88
C ASN A 108 10.82 20.31 -0.87
N ASP A 109 9.67 19.99 -0.28
CA ASP A 109 8.51 20.89 -0.13
C ASP A 109 7.97 21.49 -1.45
N GLN A 110 8.33 20.93 -2.60
CA GLN A 110 7.81 21.37 -3.92
C GLN A 110 6.35 20.96 -4.15
N MET A 111 5.73 20.30 -3.17
CA MET A 111 4.35 19.88 -3.23
C MET A 111 3.72 19.88 -1.83
N ALA A 112 2.49 20.37 -1.76
CA ALA A 112 1.70 20.30 -0.53
C ALA A 112 1.52 18.84 -0.06
N PRO A 113 1.61 18.58 1.25
CA PRO A 113 1.30 17.27 1.79
C PRO A 113 -0.11 16.82 1.41
N PHE A 114 -0.27 15.51 1.19
CA PHE A 114 -1.58 14.90 0.95
C PHE A 114 -1.70 13.60 1.71
N TYR A 115 -2.88 12.97 1.66
CA TYR A 115 -3.18 11.80 2.46
C TYR A 115 -3.66 10.66 1.56
N ILE A 116 -3.26 9.44 1.90
CA ILE A 116 -3.80 8.22 1.31
C ILE A 116 -4.42 7.40 2.44
N LEU A 117 -5.70 7.06 2.29
CA LEU A 117 -6.41 6.14 3.15
C LEU A 117 -6.61 4.81 2.39
N VAL A 118 -5.99 3.74 2.87
CA VAL A 118 -6.21 2.38 2.38
C VAL A 118 -7.23 1.72 3.29
N VAL A 119 -8.31 1.22 2.72
CA VAL A 119 -9.41 0.58 3.46
C VAL A 119 -9.64 -0.84 2.96
N TYR A 120 -9.74 -1.78 3.89
CA TYR A 120 -10.26 -3.13 3.66
C TYR A 120 -11.49 -3.39 4.53
N ALA A 121 -12.64 -2.91 4.04
CA ALA A 121 -13.91 -3.06 4.71
C ALA A 121 -14.27 -4.55 4.90
N PRO A 122 -14.99 -4.92 5.98
CA PRO A 122 -15.48 -6.28 6.18
C PRO A 122 -16.28 -6.79 4.98
N THR A 123 -16.19 -8.07 4.65
CA THR A 123 -16.96 -8.69 3.56
C THR A 123 -17.96 -9.74 4.05
N SER A 124 -17.99 -10.00 5.36
CA SER A 124 -18.83 -11.01 6.02
C SER A 124 -20.33 -10.74 5.88
N SER A 125 -20.76 -9.48 5.92
CA SER A 125 -22.16 -9.11 5.69
C SER A 125 -22.31 -7.67 5.17
N PRO A 126 -23.45 -7.31 4.54
CA PRO A 126 -23.78 -5.93 4.22
C PRO A 126 -23.87 -5.03 5.46
N ARG A 127 -24.33 -5.57 6.60
CA ARG A 127 -24.45 -4.84 7.86
C ARG A 127 -23.08 -4.43 8.40
N ASP A 128 -22.13 -5.36 8.45
CA ASP A 128 -20.76 -5.08 8.93
C ASP A 128 -20.06 -4.02 8.07
N ARG A 129 -20.40 -3.94 6.77
CA ARG A 129 -19.89 -2.88 5.89
C ARG A 129 -20.46 -1.52 6.22
N LEU A 130 -21.76 -1.45 6.52
CA LEU A 130 -22.42 -0.19 6.85
C LEU A 130 -21.98 0.34 8.22
N GLU A 131 -21.81 -0.54 9.22
CA GLU A 131 -21.33 -0.16 10.56
C GLU A 131 -19.85 0.27 10.57
N PHE A 132 -19.08 -0.08 9.53
CA PHE A 132 -17.67 0.24 9.42
C PHE A 132 -17.37 1.65 8.87
N PHE A 133 -18.33 2.27 8.16
CA PHE A 133 -18.20 3.61 7.58
C PHE A 133 -18.96 4.64 8.40
#